data_AF-A0A1G5RWD9-F1
#
_entry.id   AF-A0A1G5RWD9-F1
#
_cell.length_a   1.000
_cell.length_b   1.000
_cell.length_c   1.000
_cell.angle_alpha   90.00
_cell.angle_beta   90.00
_cell.angle_gamma   90.00
#
_symmetry.space_group_name_H-M   'P 1'
#
loop_
_entity.id
_entity.type
_entity.pdbx_description
1 polymer ?
#
loop_
_entity_poly.entity_id
_entity_poly.type
_entity_poly.pdbx_seq_one_letter_code
_entity_poly.pdbx_strand_id
1 'polypeptide(L)'
;MIDYSRDLLDKFIGVTSVANNGSMIRLYGGDQAWFETENGRAGGCGTVAAANILAYFGVLYGENTAVPDVGLFTENRCFTRELFIAHMHEVYRGLTPMKAPWQSWVRRGGREVHRRTVLRLPDSLGIHSPVRFSNAVIEMAKGKGVQLRVVWPQNTKGRRPANHAVGLDEAKSFILNQINKGMPVAMLNFGNKGLRGVEYQSAATGRRYSTDRFQWHWVVITGVKAQERFGADGDERPFPVVASSWGNRVILDLNQFWGRGLTHLVSFELV
;
A
#
# COMPACT_ATOMS: atom_id res chain seq x y z
N MET A 1 -3.63 12.01 -26.84
CA MET A 1 -4.40 11.78 -25.60
C MET A 1 -3.53 10.85 -24.75
N ILE A 2 -2.85 11.36 -23.71
CA ILE A 2 -1.89 10.53 -22.99
C ILE A 2 -2.66 9.79 -21.90
N ASP A 3 -2.87 8.49 -22.11
CA ASP A 3 -3.40 7.58 -21.11
C ASP A 3 -2.28 7.32 -20.08
N TYR A 4 -2.17 8.20 -19.09
CA TYR A 4 -1.16 8.14 -18.02
C TYR A 4 -1.31 6.88 -17.12
N SER A 5 -2.27 6.00 -17.41
CA SER A 5 -2.60 4.84 -16.61
C SER A 5 -1.95 3.53 -17.07
N ARG A 6 -1.64 3.37 -18.37
CA ARG A 6 -1.21 2.05 -18.90
C ARG A 6 0.19 1.66 -18.44
N ASP A 7 1.14 2.60 -18.51
CA ASP A 7 2.55 2.26 -18.40
C ASP A 7 3.00 1.82 -17.00
N LEU A 8 2.35 2.23 -15.91
CA LEU A 8 2.68 1.73 -14.56
C LEU A 8 1.85 0.50 -14.16
N LEU A 9 0.62 0.36 -14.66
CA LEU A 9 -0.22 -0.81 -14.37
C LEU A 9 0.41 -2.09 -14.90
N ASP A 10 1.02 -2.04 -16.09
CA ASP A 10 1.69 -3.18 -16.71
C ASP A 10 3.08 -3.45 -16.10
N LYS A 11 3.65 -2.45 -15.42
CA LYS A 11 5.00 -2.51 -14.84
C LYS A 11 5.01 -2.77 -13.33
N PHE A 12 3.87 -2.63 -12.65
CA PHE A 12 3.76 -2.95 -11.24
C PHE A 12 3.83 -4.46 -11.00
N ILE A 13 4.18 -4.84 -9.78
CA ILE A 13 4.39 -6.25 -9.43
C ILE A 13 3.09 -7.05 -9.46
N GLY A 14 3.17 -8.30 -9.94
CA GLY A 14 2.16 -9.33 -9.74
C GLY A 14 2.62 -10.37 -8.73
N VAL A 15 1.68 -11.07 -8.09
CA VAL A 15 1.98 -12.29 -7.32
C VAL A 15 1.10 -13.43 -7.83
N THR A 16 1.70 -14.49 -8.35
CA THR A 16 0.96 -15.71 -8.72
C THR A 16 0.67 -16.55 -7.48
N SER A 17 -0.52 -17.12 -7.42
CA SER A 17 -0.93 -18.06 -6.39
C SER A 17 -1.88 -19.11 -6.96
N VAL A 18 -2.14 -20.16 -6.19
CA VAL A 18 -3.11 -21.21 -6.52
C VAL A 18 -4.35 -20.98 -5.67
N ALA A 19 -5.51 -20.79 -6.32
CA ALA A 19 -6.80 -20.71 -5.63
C ALA A 19 -7.26 -22.09 -5.13
N ASN A 20 -8.27 -22.11 -4.24
CA ASN A 20 -8.78 -23.34 -3.63
C ASN A 20 -9.26 -24.40 -4.63
N ASN A 21 -9.66 -23.99 -5.84
CA ASN A 21 -10.08 -24.87 -6.94
C ASN A 21 -8.91 -25.36 -7.81
N GLY A 22 -7.66 -25.10 -7.42
CA GLY A 22 -6.45 -25.44 -8.17
C GLY A 22 -6.11 -24.49 -9.32
N SER A 23 -6.93 -23.47 -9.59
CA SER A 23 -6.65 -22.50 -10.65
C SER A 23 -5.55 -21.51 -10.26
N MET A 24 -4.70 -21.16 -11.23
CA MET A 24 -3.71 -20.09 -11.06
C MET A 24 -4.42 -18.73 -11.05
N ILE A 25 -4.14 -17.93 -10.02
CA ILE A 25 -4.61 -16.55 -9.87
C ILE A 25 -3.44 -15.59 -9.85
N ARG A 26 -3.66 -14.38 -10.38
CA ARG A 26 -2.70 -13.27 -10.33
C ARG A 26 -3.23 -12.20 -9.39
N LEU A 27 -2.49 -11.97 -8.32
CA LEU A 27 -2.75 -10.97 -7.29
C LEU A 27 -1.99 -9.68 -7.62
N TYR A 28 -2.50 -8.56 -7.13
CA TYR A 28 -1.93 -7.23 -7.33
C TYR A 28 -1.15 -6.78 -6.09
N GLY A 29 0.08 -7.29 -5.95
CA GLY A 29 0.93 -7.13 -4.77
C GLY A 29 0.63 -8.14 -3.66
N GLY A 30 1.19 -7.88 -2.46
CA GLY A 30 1.02 -8.75 -1.29
C GLY A 30 -0.26 -8.54 -0.50
N ASP A 31 -0.56 -9.48 0.39
CA ASP A 31 -1.68 -9.43 1.34
C ASP A 31 -1.20 -9.70 2.77
N GLN A 32 -1.51 -8.80 3.71
CA GLN A 32 -1.13 -8.93 5.11
C GLN A 32 -1.72 -10.20 5.77
N ALA A 33 -2.80 -10.76 5.21
CA ALA A 33 -3.35 -12.03 5.66
C ALA A 33 -2.35 -13.19 5.56
N TRP A 34 -1.29 -13.06 4.74
CA TRP A 34 -0.27 -14.09 4.59
C TRP A 34 0.77 -14.10 5.70
N PHE A 35 0.79 -13.10 6.59
CA PHE A 35 1.66 -13.16 7.76
C PHE A 35 1.22 -14.30 8.70
N GLU A 36 2.18 -15.03 9.23
CA GLU A 36 1.95 -16.06 10.24
C GLU A 36 1.54 -15.47 11.59
N THR A 37 2.04 -14.27 11.90
CA THR A 37 1.76 -13.60 13.17
C THR A 37 0.45 -12.82 13.14
N GLU A 38 -0.28 -12.84 14.26
CA GLU A 38 -1.50 -12.06 14.43
C GLU A 38 -1.26 -10.55 14.26
N ASN A 39 -0.15 -10.03 14.79
CA ASN A 39 0.23 -8.62 14.62
C ASN A 39 0.47 -8.25 13.14
N GLY A 40 1.08 -9.14 12.36
CA GLY A 40 1.23 -8.96 10.91
C GLY A 40 -0.12 -8.97 10.21
N ARG A 41 -1.00 -9.92 10.54
CA ARG A 41 -2.36 -9.96 9.95
C ARG A 41 -3.23 -8.77 10.33
N ALA A 42 -3.05 -8.22 11.53
CA ALA A 42 -3.85 -7.10 12.03
C ALA A 42 -3.32 -5.72 11.59
N GLY A 43 -2.00 -5.51 11.58
CA GLY A 43 -1.38 -4.20 11.33
C GLY A 43 -0.25 -4.19 10.29
N GLY A 44 -0.05 -5.28 9.55
CA GLY A 44 1.02 -5.43 8.57
C GLY A 44 0.81 -4.65 7.27
N CYS A 45 -0.27 -3.88 7.10
CA CYS A 45 -0.55 -3.13 5.87
C CYS A 45 0.63 -2.24 5.42
N GLY A 46 1.29 -1.56 6.34
CA GLY A 46 2.49 -0.76 6.02
C GLY A 46 3.68 -1.62 5.64
N THR A 47 3.86 -2.78 6.27
CA THR A 47 4.90 -3.73 5.87
C THR A 47 4.66 -4.25 4.45
N VAL A 48 3.41 -4.57 4.11
CA VAL A 48 3.02 -5.02 2.77
C VAL A 48 3.22 -3.90 1.74
N ALA A 49 2.81 -2.67 2.05
CA ALA A 49 3.04 -1.54 1.16
C ALA A 49 4.54 -1.30 0.90
N ALA A 50 5.38 -1.39 1.94
CA ALA A 50 6.84 -1.32 1.79
C ALA A 50 7.39 -2.49 0.96
N ALA A 51 6.90 -3.71 1.20
CA ALA A 51 7.31 -4.89 0.43
C ALA A 51 6.97 -4.76 -1.06
N ASN A 52 5.77 -4.25 -1.37
CA ASN A 52 5.36 -4.00 -2.75
C ASN A 52 6.27 -2.96 -3.43
N ILE A 53 6.60 -1.86 -2.74
CA ILE A 53 7.50 -0.81 -3.26
C ILE A 53 8.92 -1.34 -3.46
N LEU A 54 9.47 -2.06 -2.47
CA LEU A 54 10.81 -2.64 -2.56
C LEU A 54 10.92 -3.68 -3.68
N ALA A 55 9.89 -4.51 -3.86
CA ALA A 55 9.84 -5.46 -4.95
C ALA A 55 9.75 -4.77 -6.31
N TYR A 56 8.98 -3.69 -6.41
CA TYR A 56 8.91 -2.85 -7.62
C TYR A 56 10.28 -2.29 -8.01
N PHE A 57 10.97 -1.64 -7.07
CA PHE A 57 12.31 -1.10 -7.32
C PHE A 57 13.35 -2.19 -7.58
N GLY A 58 13.28 -3.32 -6.87
CA GLY A 58 14.17 -4.45 -7.08
C GLY A 58 14.05 -5.07 -8.47
N VAL A 59 12.82 -5.22 -8.99
CA VAL A 59 12.57 -5.72 -10.36
C VAL A 59 13.10 -4.77 -11.42
N LEU A 60 12.99 -3.46 -11.20
CA LEU A 60 13.37 -2.46 -12.21
C LEU A 60 14.84 -2.06 -12.19
N TYR A 61 15.46 -2.04 -11.00
CA TYR A 61 16.76 -1.37 -10.79
C TYR A 61 17.72 -2.15 -9.89
N GLY A 62 17.37 -3.36 -9.44
CA GLY A 62 18.26 -4.18 -8.61
C GLY A 62 19.45 -4.74 -9.40
N GLU A 63 20.65 -4.70 -8.79
CA GLU A 63 21.89 -5.20 -9.41
C GLU A 63 22.00 -6.74 -9.43
N ASN A 64 21.24 -7.44 -8.59
CA ASN A 64 21.17 -8.90 -8.56
C ASN A 64 19.84 -9.40 -9.14
N THR A 65 19.76 -9.44 -10.47
CA THR A 65 18.62 -9.98 -11.24
C THR A 65 18.54 -11.51 -11.19
N ALA A 66 18.81 -12.13 -10.04
CA ALA A 66 18.26 -13.44 -9.74
C ALA A 66 16.84 -13.23 -9.18
N VAL A 67 15.93 -12.72 -10.01
CA VAL A 67 14.51 -13.03 -9.80
C VAL A 67 14.47 -14.55 -9.97
N PRO A 68 14.20 -15.35 -8.92
CA PRO A 68 14.22 -16.80 -9.05
C PRO A 68 13.22 -17.16 -10.15
N ASP A 69 13.72 -17.87 -11.15
CA ASP A 69 13.03 -18.31 -12.37
C ASP A 69 11.51 -18.43 -12.18
N VAL A 70 10.78 -17.38 -12.58
CA VAL A 70 9.33 -17.26 -12.42
C VAL A 70 8.68 -17.83 -13.67
N GLY A 71 8.32 -19.10 -13.56
CA GLY A 71 7.77 -19.91 -14.64
C GLY A 71 6.59 -19.29 -15.40
N LEU A 72 6.62 -19.53 -16.71
CA LEU A 72 5.50 -19.63 -17.68
C LEU A 72 4.43 -18.52 -17.69
N PHE A 73 4.78 -17.29 -17.32
CA PHE A 73 4.10 -16.10 -17.84
C PHE A 73 5.14 -15.20 -18.48
N THR A 74 5.04 -14.99 -19.78
CA THR A 74 5.93 -14.17 -20.64
C THR A 74 5.91 -12.67 -20.30
N GLU A 75 5.30 -12.26 -19.20
CA GLU A 75 5.36 -10.91 -18.63
C GLU A 75 6.21 -10.97 -17.33
N ASN A 76 7.52 -10.79 -17.48
CA ASN A 76 8.61 -11.03 -16.52
C ASN A 76 8.58 -10.29 -15.14
N ARG A 77 7.42 -9.90 -14.59
CA ARG A 77 7.29 -9.11 -13.34
C ARG A 77 6.35 -9.71 -12.30
N CYS A 78 6.24 -11.03 -12.26
CA CYS A 78 5.37 -11.72 -11.31
C CYS A 78 6.20 -12.56 -10.35
N PHE A 79 5.93 -12.48 -9.05
CA PHE A 79 6.53 -13.34 -8.03
C PHE A 79 5.63 -14.54 -7.76
N THR A 80 6.18 -15.69 -7.38
CA THR A 80 5.33 -16.70 -6.71
C THR A 80 4.93 -16.20 -5.32
N ARG A 81 3.79 -16.66 -4.82
CA ARG A 81 3.31 -16.31 -3.48
C ARG A 81 4.34 -16.68 -2.40
N GLU A 82 4.99 -17.82 -2.54
CA GLU A 82 5.97 -18.33 -1.58
C GLU A 82 7.18 -17.39 -1.49
N LEU A 83 7.72 -16.98 -2.65
CA LEU A 83 8.82 -16.02 -2.72
C LEU A 83 8.41 -14.66 -2.16
N PHE A 84 7.20 -14.20 -2.49
CA PHE A 84 6.72 -12.90 -2.01
C PHE A 84 6.46 -12.89 -0.50
N ILE A 85 5.98 -14.01 0.08
CA ILE A 85 5.84 -14.17 1.53
C ILE A 85 7.21 -14.07 2.20
N ALA A 86 8.24 -14.76 1.68
CA ALA A 86 9.59 -14.66 2.23
C ALA A 86 10.11 -13.21 2.22
N HIS A 87 9.90 -12.49 1.12
CA HIS A 87 10.21 -11.05 1.00
C HIS A 87 9.41 -10.21 2.01
N MET A 88 8.11 -10.45 2.17
CA MET A 88 7.30 -9.77 3.18
C MET A 88 7.81 -10.00 4.61
N HIS A 89 8.30 -11.21 4.93
CA HIS A 89 8.90 -11.52 6.23
C HIS A 89 10.25 -10.84 6.45
N GLU A 90 11.06 -10.68 5.41
CA GLU A 90 12.27 -9.84 5.46
C GLU A 90 11.91 -8.39 5.81
N VAL A 91 10.96 -7.81 5.07
CA VAL A 91 10.51 -6.43 5.29
C VAL A 91 9.84 -6.26 6.66
N TYR A 92 9.11 -7.27 7.15
CA TYR A 92 8.50 -7.26 8.48
C TYR A 92 9.53 -7.12 9.60
N ARG A 93 10.72 -7.73 9.46
CA ARG A 93 11.80 -7.62 10.45
C ARG A 93 12.36 -6.20 10.53
N GLY A 94 12.52 -5.53 9.38
CA GLY A 94 12.97 -4.13 9.32
C GLY A 94 11.88 -3.11 9.68
N LEU A 95 10.61 -3.46 9.44
CA LEU A 95 9.45 -2.57 9.58
C LEU A 95 8.27 -3.28 10.26
N THR A 96 8.48 -3.67 11.53
CA THR A 96 7.46 -4.37 12.33
C THR A 96 6.35 -3.42 12.81
N PRO A 97 5.06 -3.77 12.62
CA PRO A 97 3.93 -3.02 13.18
C PRO A 97 3.98 -2.91 14.70
N MET A 98 3.58 -1.76 15.24
CA MET A 98 3.52 -1.57 16.68
C MET A 98 2.38 -2.37 17.28
N LYS A 99 2.70 -3.21 18.27
CA LYS A 99 1.71 -3.91 19.08
C LYS A 99 0.98 -2.89 19.94
N ALA A 100 -0.30 -3.12 20.16
CA ALA A 100 -1.07 -2.32 21.08
C ALA A 100 -0.58 -2.52 22.54
N PRO A 101 -0.37 -1.44 23.31
CA PRO A 101 0.22 -1.53 24.65
C PRO A 101 -0.64 -2.30 25.67
N TRP A 102 -1.95 -2.49 25.44
CA TRP A 102 -2.80 -3.29 26.33
C TRP A 102 -2.63 -4.81 26.15
N GLN A 103 -2.02 -5.29 25.06
CA GLN A 103 -1.74 -6.72 24.89
C GLN A 103 -0.74 -7.25 25.92
N SER A 104 0.18 -6.42 26.41
CA SER A 104 1.16 -6.82 27.43
C SER A 104 0.56 -6.85 28.86
N TRP A 105 -0.56 -6.16 29.08
CA TRP A 105 -1.26 -6.14 30.37
C TRP A 105 -2.07 -7.42 30.60
N VAL A 106 -2.63 -8.00 29.54
CA VAL A 106 -3.44 -9.24 29.61
C VAL A 106 -2.59 -10.49 29.90
N ARG A 107 -1.29 -10.51 29.56
CA ARG A 107 -0.41 -11.69 29.78
C ARG A 107 0.29 -11.72 31.14
N ARG A 108 0.26 -10.63 31.93
CA ARG A 108 0.97 -10.56 33.24
C ARG A 108 0.09 -10.88 34.46
N GLY A 109 -1.22 -11.00 34.31
CA GLY A 109 -2.11 -11.45 35.38
C GLY A 109 -2.90 -12.67 34.91
N GLY A 110 -2.59 -13.86 35.43
CA GLY A 110 -3.17 -15.16 35.05
C GLY A 110 -4.64 -15.35 35.41
N ARG A 111 -5.51 -14.43 35.02
CA ARG A 111 -6.97 -14.62 35.00
C ARG A 111 -7.48 -14.19 33.63
N GLU A 112 -8.11 -15.12 32.92
CA GLU A 112 -8.98 -14.83 31.78
C GLU A 112 -10.06 -13.83 32.24
N VAL A 113 -9.78 -12.55 32.10
CA VAL A 113 -10.79 -11.52 32.29
C VAL A 113 -11.75 -11.66 31.13
N HIS A 114 -12.91 -12.22 31.44
CA HIS A 114 -14.10 -12.20 30.60
C HIS A 114 -14.19 -10.86 29.85
N ARG A 115 -14.19 -10.96 28.52
CA ARG A 115 -14.30 -9.87 27.53
C ARG A 115 -15.63 -9.09 27.74
N ARG A 116 -15.76 -8.31 28.81
CA ARG A 116 -16.84 -7.31 28.96
C ARG A 116 -16.50 -6.10 28.10
N THR A 117 -16.90 -6.18 26.83
CA THR A 117 -17.53 -5.11 26.04
C THR A 117 -17.54 -3.71 26.68
N VAL A 118 -16.62 -2.82 26.27
CA VAL A 118 -16.92 -1.38 26.02
C VAL A 118 -16.02 -0.78 24.92
N LEU A 119 -14.73 -1.13 24.81
CA LEU A 119 -13.88 -0.68 23.70
C LEU A 119 -13.16 -1.85 23.01
N ARG A 120 -13.58 -2.19 21.78
CA ARG A 120 -12.81 -3.07 20.87
C ARG A 120 -11.62 -2.30 20.32
N LEU A 121 -10.58 -2.11 21.12
CA LEU A 121 -9.34 -1.49 20.66
C LEU A 121 -8.58 -2.47 19.74
N PRO A 122 -7.99 -2.01 18.62
CA PRO A 122 -7.36 -2.87 17.62
C PRO A 122 -6.03 -3.47 18.10
N ASP A 123 -5.87 -4.79 17.98
CA ASP A 123 -4.71 -5.56 18.44
C ASP A 123 -3.34 -5.08 17.91
N SER A 124 -3.34 -4.31 16.82
CA SER A 124 -2.15 -3.65 16.27
C SER A 124 -2.44 -2.19 15.96
N LEU A 125 -1.46 -1.32 16.23
CA LEU A 125 -1.47 0.09 15.82
C LEU A 125 -0.85 0.30 14.43
N GLY A 126 -0.39 -0.77 13.79
CA GLY A 126 0.22 -0.69 12.46
C GLY A 126 1.55 0.08 12.46
N ILE A 127 1.89 0.61 11.29
CA ILE A 127 3.00 1.56 11.10
C ILE A 127 2.38 2.95 10.92
N HIS A 128 2.25 3.73 11.98
CA HIS A 128 1.55 5.02 11.92
C HIS A 128 2.45 6.19 11.49
N SER A 129 3.76 5.98 11.36
CA SER A 129 4.73 7.03 11.04
C SER A 129 5.22 6.88 9.60
N PRO A 130 4.82 7.78 8.68
CA PRO A 130 5.37 7.83 7.32
C PRO A 130 6.88 7.98 7.29
N VAL A 131 7.49 8.65 8.27
CA VAL A 131 8.95 8.81 8.37
C VAL A 131 9.62 7.48 8.71
N ARG A 132 9.06 6.73 9.68
CA ARG A 132 9.58 5.39 10.00
C ARG A 132 9.44 4.46 8.80
N PHE A 133 8.30 4.52 8.11
CA PHE A 133 8.06 3.78 6.87
C PHE A 133 9.10 4.13 5.80
N SER A 134 9.29 5.43 5.50
CA SER A 134 10.18 5.87 4.43
C SER A 134 11.64 5.54 4.70
N ASN A 135 12.11 5.74 5.94
CA ASN A 135 13.49 5.43 6.31
C ASN A 135 13.75 3.93 6.19
N ALA A 136 12.81 3.09 6.62
CA ALA A 136 12.95 1.64 6.51
C ALA A 136 13.00 1.20 5.03
N VAL A 137 12.16 1.77 4.15
CA VAL A 137 12.22 1.50 2.71
C VAL A 137 13.57 1.90 2.11
N ILE A 138 14.10 3.08 2.44
CA ILE A 138 15.41 3.53 1.95
C ILE A 138 16.53 2.59 2.41
N GLU A 139 16.59 2.25 3.69
CA GLU A 139 17.65 1.38 4.24
C GLU A 139 17.59 -0.02 3.62
N MET A 140 16.39 -0.59 3.47
CA MET A 140 16.21 -1.91 2.83
C MET A 140 16.55 -1.89 1.34
N ALA A 141 16.18 -0.82 0.62
CA ALA A 141 16.54 -0.66 -0.79
C ALA A 141 18.07 -0.57 -0.97
N LYS A 142 18.73 0.23 -0.11
CA LYS A 142 20.19 0.37 -0.10
C LYS A 142 20.89 -0.97 0.15
N GLY A 143 20.37 -1.79 1.07
CA GLY A 143 20.86 -3.14 1.31
C GLY A 143 20.73 -4.10 0.11
N LYS A 144 19.86 -3.76 -0.86
CA LYS A 144 19.65 -4.48 -2.13
C LYS A 144 20.33 -3.80 -3.33
N GLY A 145 21.23 -2.85 -3.10
CA GLY A 145 21.95 -2.12 -4.15
C GLY A 145 21.16 -1.00 -4.82
N VAL A 146 19.95 -0.68 -4.34
CA VAL A 146 19.12 0.39 -4.92
C VAL A 146 19.19 1.64 -4.03
N GLN A 147 19.68 2.74 -4.58
CA GLN A 147 19.72 4.02 -3.87
C GLN A 147 18.42 4.80 -4.11
N LEU A 148 17.70 5.09 -3.02
CA LEU A 148 16.45 5.84 -3.05
C LEU A 148 16.55 7.09 -2.20
N ARG A 149 15.86 8.15 -2.62
CA ARG A 149 15.50 9.29 -1.78
C ARG A 149 13.98 9.36 -1.59
N VAL A 150 13.56 9.85 -0.44
CA VAL A 150 12.15 10.11 -0.16
C VAL A 150 11.68 11.40 -0.82
N VAL A 151 10.46 11.39 -1.36
CA VAL A 151 9.81 12.55 -1.96
C VAL A 151 8.44 12.75 -1.31
N TRP A 152 8.19 13.99 -0.88
CA TRP A 152 6.96 14.41 -0.19
C TRP A 152 6.18 15.42 -1.07
N PRO A 153 4.85 15.55 -0.90
CA PRO A 153 4.09 16.64 -1.51
C PRO A 153 4.64 18.03 -1.11
N GLN A 154 4.60 18.99 -2.03
CA GLN A 154 5.30 20.28 -1.94
C GLN A 154 4.58 21.34 -1.08
N ASN A 155 4.99 21.45 0.18
CA ASN A 155 5.19 22.76 0.84
C ASN A 155 6.40 22.75 1.79
N THR A 156 7.52 22.16 1.37
CA THR A 156 8.74 22.20 2.18
C THR A 156 10.00 22.03 1.35
N LYS A 157 10.90 23.00 1.47
CA LYS A 157 12.32 22.92 1.06
C LYS A 157 13.03 21.79 1.83
N GLY A 158 12.79 20.54 1.47
CA GLY A 158 13.40 19.35 2.10
C GLY A 158 13.05 19.12 3.59
N ARG A 159 12.04 19.82 4.13
CA ARG A 159 11.55 19.64 5.51
C ARG A 159 10.28 18.80 5.53
N ARG A 160 9.97 18.18 6.66
CA ARG A 160 8.78 17.34 6.87
C ARG A 160 7.50 18.18 6.78
N PRO A 161 6.54 17.92 5.88
CA PRO A 161 5.21 18.49 6.04
C PRO A 161 4.48 17.74 7.16
N ALA A 162 3.76 18.47 8.01
CA ALA A 162 2.57 17.89 8.60
C ALA A 162 1.57 17.76 7.44
N ASN A 163 1.33 16.55 6.92
CA ASN A 163 0.53 16.36 5.69
C ASN A 163 -0.92 16.89 5.77
N HIS A 164 -1.36 17.42 6.92
CA HIS A 164 -2.57 18.23 7.03
C HIS A 164 -2.50 19.56 6.25
N ALA A 165 -1.30 19.99 5.83
CA ALA A 165 -1.08 21.24 5.11
C ALA A 165 -1.22 21.11 3.58
N VAL A 166 -1.36 19.89 3.05
CA VAL A 166 -1.41 19.62 1.60
C VAL A 166 -2.86 19.69 1.11
N GLY A 167 -3.14 20.65 0.22
CA GLY A 167 -4.45 20.79 -0.42
C GLY A 167 -4.75 19.64 -1.39
N LEU A 168 -6.03 19.45 -1.76
CA LEU A 168 -6.44 18.40 -2.69
C LEU A 168 -5.71 18.52 -4.04
N ASP A 169 -5.61 19.71 -4.61
CA ASP A 169 -4.94 19.92 -5.90
C ASP A 169 -3.43 19.65 -5.85
N GLU A 170 -2.80 19.97 -4.74
CA GLU A 170 -1.39 19.64 -4.50
C GLU A 170 -1.19 18.12 -4.39
N ALA A 171 -2.11 17.43 -3.71
CA ALA A 171 -2.10 15.97 -3.62
C ALA A 171 -2.29 15.29 -4.99
N LYS A 172 -3.26 15.77 -5.78
CA LYS A 172 -3.49 15.33 -7.17
C LYS A 172 -2.23 15.53 -8.01
N SER A 173 -1.64 16.71 -7.94
CA SER A 173 -0.42 17.08 -8.68
C SER A 173 0.77 16.22 -8.27
N PHE A 174 0.93 15.96 -6.97
CA PHE A 174 1.97 15.08 -6.45
C PHE A 174 1.81 13.66 -7.00
N ILE A 175 0.62 13.08 -6.90
CA ILE A 175 0.34 11.72 -7.39
C ILE A 175 0.61 11.64 -8.90
N LEU A 176 0.07 12.56 -9.69
CA LEU A 176 0.30 12.58 -11.14
C LEU A 176 1.77 12.68 -11.49
N ASN A 177 2.50 13.60 -10.85
CA ASN A 177 3.93 13.78 -11.10
C ASN A 177 4.73 12.51 -10.82
N GLN A 178 4.47 11.85 -9.69
CA GLN A 178 5.18 10.62 -9.33
C GLN A 178 4.81 9.45 -10.25
N ILE A 179 3.53 9.26 -10.55
CA ILE A 179 3.09 8.22 -11.49
C ILE A 179 3.67 8.44 -12.89
N ASN A 180 3.74 9.68 -13.37
CA ASN A 180 4.35 10.03 -14.67
C ASN A 180 5.85 9.75 -14.73
N LYS A 181 6.55 9.78 -13.59
CA LYS A 181 7.96 9.36 -13.47
C LYS A 181 8.13 7.85 -13.37
N GLY A 182 7.04 7.10 -13.38
CA GLY A 182 7.09 5.66 -13.13
C GLY A 182 7.30 5.32 -11.66
N MET A 183 6.90 6.18 -10.71
CA MET A 183 7.14 5.98 -9.28
C MET A 183 5.82 5.72 -8.53
N PRO A 184 5.68 4.60 -7.80
CA PRO A 184 4.50 4.32 -7.00
C PRO A 184 4.44 5.24 -5.77
N VAL A 185 3.23 5.59 -5.35
CA VAL A 185 3.00 6.46 -4.18
C VAL A 185 2.42 5.65 -3.04
N ALA A 186 3.14 5.56 -1.93
CA ALA A 186 2.59 5.00 -0.69
C ALA A 186 1.62 6.00 -0.05
N MET A 187 0.43 5.53 0.33
CA MET A 187 -0.60 6.32 0.98
C MET A 187 -1.00 5.68 2.31
N LEU A 188 -0.87 6.43 3.40
CA LEU A 188 -1.37 6.06 4.72
C LEU A 188 -2.64 6.84 5.02
N ASN A 189 -3.69 6.13 5.38
CA ASN A 189 -4.93 6.70 5.90
C ASN A 189 -5.06 6.44 7.40
N PHE A 190 -5.54 7.45 8.12
CA PHE A 190 -5.74 7.40 9.56
C PHE A 190 -7.02 8.16 9.94
N GLY A 191 -8.06 7.40 10.30
CA GLY A 191 -9.38 7.91 10.66
C GLY A 191 -10.15 8.56 9.50
N ASN A 192 -9.86 8.23 8.24
CA ASN A 192 -10.47 8.89 7.09
C ASN A 192 -11.88 8.39 6.77
N LYS A 193 -12.90 9.11 7.23
CA LYS A 193 -14.32 8.72 7.10
C LYS A 193 -14.80 8.65 5.65
N GLY A 194 -14.13 9.32 4.72
CA GLY A 194 -14.42 9.23 3.28
C GLY A 194 -14.03 7.88 2.67
N LEU A 195 -13.28 7.05 3.41
CA LEU A 195 -12.89 5.69 3.03
C LEU A 195 -13.72 4.61 3.73
N ARG A 196 -14.99 4.91 4.04
CA ARG A 196 -15.98 3.94 4.49
C ARG A 196 -16.65 3.29 3.29
N GLY A 197 -17.01 2.02 3.43
CA GLY A 197 -17.71 1.27 2.39
C GLY A 197 -16.92 1.11 1.10
N VAL A 198 -15.59 1.17 1.14
CA VAL A 198 -14.75 1.03 -0.07
C VAL A 198 -14.97 -0.34 -0.67
N GLU A 199 -15.38 -0.36 -1.94
CA GLU A 199 -15.60 -1.57 -2.69
C GLU A 199 -14.32 -2.06 -3.39
N TYR A 200 -14.12 -3.37 -3.40
CA TYR A 200 -13.08 -4.01 -4.19
C TYR A 200 -13.50 -5.41 -4.62
N GLN A 201 -12.91 -5.88 -5.71
CA GLN A 201 -13.08 -7.26 -6.18
C GLN A 201 -11.87 -8.09 -5.75
N SER A 202 -12.09 -9.22 -5.10
CA SER A 202 -11.02 -10.15 -4.78
C SER A 202 -10.52 -10.84 -6.05
N ALA A 203 -9.23 -10.74 -6.33
CA ALA A 203 -8.59 -11.49 -7.42
C ALA A 203 -8.61 -13.01 -7.15
N ALA A 204 -8.64 -13.43 -5.87
CA ALA A 204 -8.68 -14.84 -5.51
C ALA A 204 -10.06 -15.48 -5.70
N THR A 205 -11.14 -14.74 -5.47
CA THR A 205 -12.50 -15.31 -5.50
C THR A 205 -13.43 -14.71 -6.54
N GLY A 206 -13.02 -13.63 -7.23
CA GLY A 206 -13.87 -12.85 -8.14
C GLY A 206 -15.02 -12.10 -7.46
N ARG A 207 -15.20 -12.25 -6.14
CA ARG A 207 -16.31 -11.65 -5.38
C ARG A 207 -16.03 -10.19 -5.05
N ARG A 208 -17.09 -9.40 -5.00
CA ARG A 208 -17.05 -8.01 -4.51
C ARG A 208 -17.21 -7.97 -3.00
N TYR A 209 -16.44 -7.11 -2.36
CA TYR A 209 -16.48 -6.85 -0.94
C TYR A 209 -16.55 -5.35 -0.71
N SER A 210 -17.20 -4.94 0.38
CA SER A 210 -17.19 -3.57 0.88
C SER A 210 -16.57 -3.55 2.28
N THR A 211 -15.74 -2.56 2.58
CA THR A 211 -15.03 -2.50 3.86
C THR A 211 -14.74 -1.09 4.33
N ASP A 212 -14.81 -0.93 5.65
CA ASP A 212 -14.48 0.30 6.35
C ASP A 212 -13.00 0.37 6.77
N ARG A 213 -12.24 -0.70 6.53
CA ARG A 213 -10.86 -0.83 7.01
C ARG A 213 -9.88 0.13 6.33
N PHE A 214 -10.23 0.69 5.17
CA PHE A 214 -9.40 1.71 4.51
C PHE A 214 -9.24 3.00 5.32
N GLN A 215 -10.10 3.25 6.32
CA GLN A 215 -9.94 4.36 7.26
C GLN A 215 -8.58 4.35 7.99
N TRP A 216 -7.98 3.17 8.21
CA TRP A 216 -6.77 2.98 9.00
C TRP A 216 -5.83 2.03 8.26
N HIS A 217 -5.32 2.45 7.11
CA HIS A 217 -4.71 1.53 6.16
C HIS A 217 -3.61 2.16 5.31
N TRP A 218 -2.58 1.37 5.04
CA TRP A 218 -1.60 1.67 4.01
C TRP A 218 -2.01 1.03 2.69
N VAL A 219 -1.85 1.77 1.61
CA VAL A 219 -1.99 1.30 0.24
C VAL A 219 -0.85 1.83 -0.62
N VAL A 220 -0.63 1.23 -1.78
CA VAL A 220 0.31 1.74 -2.79
C VAL A 220 -0.47 2.18 -4.00
N ILE A 221 -0.52 3.47 -4.28
CA ILE A 221 -1.08 4.03 -5.50
C ILE A 221 -0.11 3.76 -6.64
N THR A 222 -0.64 3.18 -7.70
CA THR A 222 0.09 2.67 -8.86
C THR A 222 -0.44 3.23 -10.18
N GLY A 223 -1.39 4.16 -10.13
CA GLY A 223 -1.88 4.81 -11.33
C GLY A 223 -3.02 5.77 -11.05
N VAL A 224 -3.38 6.54 -12.07
CA VAL A 224 -4.58 7.37 -12.11
C VAL A 224 -5.34 6.96 -13.36
N LYS A 225 -6.63 6.63 -13.26
CA LYS A 225 -7.42 6.31 -14.46
C LYS A 225 -7.60 7.57 -15.30
N ALA A 226 -7.50 7.44 -16.62
CA ALA A 226 -7.81 8.52 -17.54
C ALA A 226 -9.24 9.03 -17.29
N GLN A 227 -9.39 10.36 -17.25
CA GLN A 227 -10.70 10.99 -17.19
C GLN A 227 -11.33 10.91 -18.59
N GLU A 228 -12.53 10.35 -18.70
CA GLU A 228 -13.39 10.67 -19.84
C GLU A 228 -13.70 12.17 -19.77
N ARG A 229 -13.48 12.89 -20.88
CA ARG A 229 -13.67 14.34 -20.91
C ARG A 229 -15.17 14.65 -20.71
N PHE A 230 -15.42 15.66 -19.87
CA PHE A 230 -16.68 16.39 -19.66
C PHE A 230 -17.68 15.78 -18.66
N GLY A 231 -17.75 16.39 -17.47
CA GLY A 231 -19.03 16.56 -16.75
C GLY A 231 -19.59 17.93 -17.16
N ALA A 232 -20.88 17.98 -17.50
CA ALA A 232 -21.51 19.12 -18.14
C ALA A 232 -21.71 20.34 -17.22
N ASP A 233 -21.71 20.18 -15.89
CA ASP A 233 -22.34 21.17 -15.01
C ASP A 233 -21.57 21.46 -13.72
N GLY A 234 -20.34 21.96 -13.80
CA GLY A 234 -19.65 22.58 -12.66
C GLY A 234 -19.27 21.68 -11.47
N ASP A 235 -19.64 20.40 -11.47
CA ASP A 235 -19.27 19.44 -10.42
C ASP A 235 -17.77 19.10 -10.45
N GLU A 236 -17.21 18.95 -9.24
CA GLU A 236 -15.80 18.63 -9.05
C GLU A 236 -15.49 17.22 -9.57
N ARG A 237 -14.76 17.13 -10.69
CA ARG A 237 -14.54 15.87 -11.43
C ARG A 237 -13.83 14.82 -10.59
N PRO A 238 -14.27 13.54 -10.62
CA PRO A 238 -13.64 12.47 -9.86
C PRO A 238 -12.16 12.35 -10.21
N PHE A 239 -11.37 11.97 -9.20
CA PHE A 239 -9.94 11.72 -9.33
C PHE A 239 -9.64 10.27 -8.92
N PRO A 240 -9.96 9.29 -9.79
CA PRO A 240 -9.80 7.87 -9.50
C PRO A 240 -8.33 7.43 -9.52
N VAL A 241 -7.78 7.15 -8.35
CA VAL A 241 -6.47 6.51 -8.19
C VAL A 241 -6.62 4.99 -8.16
N VAL A 242 -5.68 4.30 -8.79
CA VAL A 242 -5.55 2.84 -8.70
C VAL A 242 -4.55 2.51 -7.62
N ALA A 243 -4.89 1.57 -6.73
CA ALA A 243 -4.03 1.17 -5.64
C ALA A 243 -3.95 -0.35 -5.45
N SER A 244 -2.81 -0.82 -4.96
CA SER A 244 -2.60 -2.16 -4.42
C SER A 244 -2.93 -2.21 -2.94
N SER A 245 -3.82 -3.14 -2.56
CA SER A 245 -4.25 -3.38 -1.19
C SER A 245 -4.76 -4.82 -1.03
N TRP A 246 -4.29 -5.55 0.00
CA TRP A 246 -4.67 -6.94 0.29
C TRP A 246 -4.57 -7.88 -0.92
N GLY A 247 -3.53 -7.73 -1.75
CA GLY A 247 -3.34 -8.49 -2.97
C GLY A 247 -4.35 -8.17 -4.08
N ASN A 248 -5.13 -7.10 -3.95
CA ASN A 248 -6.15 -6.69 -4.91
C ASN A 248 -5.86 -5.31 -5.49
N ARG A 249 -6.37 -5.11 -6.71
CA ARG A 249 -6.43 -3.81 -7.36
C ARG A 249 -7.70 -3.10 -6.91
N VAL A 250 -7.54 -1.93 -6.32
CA VAL A 250 -8.65 -1.11 -5.80
C VAL A 250 -8.64 0.25 -6.48
N ILE A 251 -9.82 0.82 -6.69
CA ILE A 251 -9.96 2.17 -7.23
C ILE A 251 -10.55 3.04 -6.12
N LEU A 252 -9.88 4.14 -5.83
CA LEU A 252 -10.30 5.11 -4.82
C LEU A 252 -10.46 6.47 -5.49
N ASP A 253 -11.51 7.21 -5.20
CA ASP A 253 -11.68 8.57 -5.71
C ASP A 253 -11.14 9.58 -4.68
N LEU A 254 -10.02 10.22 -5.01
CA LEU A 254 -9.34 11.14 -4.10
C LEU A 254 -10.24 12.29 -3.64
N ASN A 255 -11.14 12.78 -4.51
CA ASN A 255 -12.08 13.85 -4.14
C ASN A 255 -13.05 13.43 -3.04
N GLN A 256 -13.38 12.14 -2.95
CA GLN A 256 -14.37 11.66 -1.99
C GLN A 256 -13.82 11.55 -0.57
N PHE A 257 -12.49 11.46 -0.41
CA PHE A 257 -11.88 11.21 0.90
C PHE A 257 -10.80 12.20 1.32
N TRP A 258 -10.22 13.00 0.42
CA TRP A 258 -9.24 13.99 0.83
C TRP A 258 -9.85 14.99 1.81
N GLY A 259 -9.12 15.34 2.88
CA GLY A 259 -9.60 16.24 3.93
C GLY A 259 -10.66 15.65 4.87
N ARG A 260 -11.16 14.41 4.66
CA ARG A 260 -12.14 13.73 5.53
C ARG A 260 -11.51 12.87 6.64
N GLY A 261 -10.21 13.06 6.85
CA GLY A 261 -9.39 12.50 7.91
C GLY A 261 -7.92 12.75 7.59
N LEU A 262 -7.02 12.03 8.26
CA LEU A 262 -5.59 12.19 8.01
C LEU A 262 -5.16 11.24 6.91
N THR A 263 -4.62 11.79 5.83
CA THR A 263 -4.03 11.03 4.74
C THR A 263 -2.61 11.54 4.48
N HIS A 264 -1.66 10.62 4.40
CA HIS A 264 -0.27 10.91 4.12
C HIS A 264 0.14 10.28 2.80
N LEU A 265 0.83 11.04 1.97
CA LEU A 265 1.45 10.54 0.73
C LEU A 265 2.96 10.57 0.88
N VAL A 266 3.62 9.56 0.34
CA VAL A 266 5.07 9.47 0.23
C VAL A 266 5.43 8.71 -1.03
N SER A 267 6.43 9.19 -1.75
CA SER A 267 6.99 8.51 -2.92
C SER A 267 8.51 8.39 -2.76
N PHE A 268 9.14 7.70 -3.71
CA PHE A 268 10.57 7.47 -3.74
C PHE A 268 11.10 7.73 -5.14
N GLU A 269 12.30 8.26 -5.24
CA GLU A 269 13.02 8.47 -6.50
C GLU A 269 14.42 7.86 -6.39
N LEU A 270 14.96 7.39 -7.51
CA LEU A 270 16.34 6.91 -7.60
C LEU A 270 17.32 8.07 -7.42
N VAL A 271 18.51 7.76 -6.89
CA VAL A 271 19.63 8.69 -6.71
C VAL A 271 20.84 8.23 -7.51
#